data_AF-A0A370TBS7-F1
#
_entry.id   AF-A0A370TBS7-F1
#
_cell.length_a   1.000
_cell.length_b   1.000
_cell.length_c   1.000
_cell.angle_alpha   90.00
_cell.angle_beta   90.00
_cell.angle_gamma   90.00
#
_symmetry.space_group_name_H-M   'P 1'
#
loop_
_entity.id
_entity.type
_entity.pdbx_description
1 polymer ?
#
loop_
_entity_poly.entity_id
_entity_poly.type
_entity_poly.pdbx_seq_one_letter_code
_entity_poly.pdbx_strand_id
1 'polypeptide(L)'
;MISQARSATKYTASFFARRNPPTPNETGFEGVLSQITQFRPSIETQILKTCRSIYTEANYVMLKMNLLVKVIAKMPDNYILPILIVKRVPILELPLSKVKNFKAFVMSHEMTIRGPERGIPFNFILRHRSLDHFCRALELSPWQASPRDELVSHTVALIDPYEGESLPNSPAFYSRELEEKLISPYSAALRGFPDFKIKGAISEDLSAAAVEEITRPLTDTPESVLHEVEELKSKGNEFFRNGDGKMASQSWTKALFMALHILGSPAGEKVQNAGGMTFLNRMVALYFDCYSNYAQNYLKSMRENATDHELVRSFGNGFFNAIYGALGTSDKFPNATWEPSDQQIAKVFYREAVGCRLIGEGFLGQAETAIQRANHVTPGDVEIERERERISRWRRSVHYMAEYSSMGFHASPRARSGVKNTESIALHNMMCSTVASELLKIVMVVSLIDMCIEILMSFLLSFVFPKHHHAFFSTSTTATTLTQACYESLLFTLATGSQLYHTQNAMQPMQPPHPGAYK
;
A
#
# COMPACT_ATOMS: atom_id res chain seq x y z
N MET A 1 -22.55 29.56 -18.01
CA MET A 1 -21.46 29.70 -17.01
C MET A 1 -21.06 28.38 -16.38
N ILE A 2 -21.97 27.46 -16.04
CA ILE A 2 -21.64 26.06 -15.62
C ILE A 2 -20.91 25.26 -16.74
N SER A 3 -21.07 25.61 -18.01
CA SER A 3 -20.37 24.94 -19.13
C SER A 3 -18.89 25.30 -19.26
N GLN A 4 -18.42 26.43 -18.72
CA GLN A 4 -17.00 26.81 -18.77
C GLN A 4 -16.17 26.06 -17.73
N ALA A 5 -16.73 25.72 -16.58
CA ALA A 5 -16.09 24.86 -15.58
C ALA A 5 -15.92 23.41 -16.09
N ARG A 6 -16.90 22.89 -16.85
CA ARG A 6 -16.81 21.54 -17.47
C ARG A 6 -15.78 21.44 -18.61
N SER A 7 -15.38 22.57 -19.22
CA SER A 7 -14.38 22.61 -20.30
C SER A 7 -12.95 22.50 -19.76
N ALA A 8 -12.68 23.03 -18.57
CA ALA A 8 -11.35 22.98 -17.94
C ALA A 8 -10.95 21.56 -17.52
N THR A 9 -11.91 20.71 -17.17
CA THR A 9 -11.69 19.29 -16.79
C THR A 9 -11.39 18.39 -18.00
N LYS A 10 -11.91 18.73 -19.19
CA LYS A 10 -11.61 17.97 -20.43
C LYS A 10 -10.19 18.21 -20.96
N TYR A 11 -9.64 19.40 -20.77
CA TYR A 11 -8.29 19.75 -21.24
C TYR A 11 -7.17 19.08 -20.41
N THR A 12 -7.42 18.79 -19.14
CA THR A 12 -6.47 18.09 -18.25
C THR A 12 -6.35 16.60 -18.61
N ALA A 13 -7.44 15.96 -19.04
CA ALA A 13 -7.43 14.55 -19.46
C ALA A 13 -6.62 14.30 -20.76
N SER A 14 -6.59 15.24 -21.70
CA SER A 14 -5.86 15.09 -22.97
C SER A 14 -4.34 15.20 -22.84
N PHE A 15 -3.83 15.84 -21.78
CA PHE A 15 -2.40 16.03 -21.58
C PHE A 15 -1.69 14.74 -21.09
N PHE A 16 -2.42 13.84 -20.44
CA PHE A 16 -1.88 12.57 -19.93
C PHE A 16 -1.89 11.41 -20.95
N ALA A 17 -2.64 11.52 -22.05
CA ALA A 17 -2.84 10.43 -23.01
C ALA A 17 -1.69 10.23 -24.05
N ARG A 18 -0.61 11.01 -23.99
CA ARG A 18 0.47 11.01 -25.02
C ARG A 18 1.85 10.57 -24.54
N ARG A 19 1.98 9.89 -23.40
CA ARG A 19 3.28 9.27 -23.01
C ARG A 19 3.25 7.78 -23.31
N ASN A 20 4.31 7.29 -23.98
CA ASN A 20 4.60 5.87 -24.11
C ASN A 20 4.62 5.22 -22.71
N PRO A 21 4.19 3.94 -22.57
CA PRO A 21 4.28 3.25 -21.30
C PRO A 21 5.76 3.20 -20.85
N PRO A 22 6.06 3.52 -19.57
CA PRO A 22 7.42 3.49 -19.07
C PRO A 22 8.00 2.08 -19.15
N THR A 23 9.27 1.98 -19.47
CA THR A 23 10.00 0.70 -19.46
C THR A 23 10.16 0.20 -18.02
N PRO A 24 10.32 -1.12 -17.76
CA PRO A 24 10.41 -1.66 -16.39
C PRO A 24 11.46 -0.98 -15.51
N ASN A 25 12.55 -0.47 -16.09
CA ASN A 25 13.62 0.22 -15.37
C ASN A 25 13.24 1.67 -14.95
N GLU A 26 12.23 2.26 -15.57
CA GLU A 26 11.72 3.62 -15.26
C GLU A 26 10.58 3.60 -14.23
N THR A 27 10.05 2.41 -13.89
CA THR A 27 8.88 2.27 -13.00
C THR A 27 9.22 2.28 -11.51
N GLY A 28 10.51 2.36 -11.13
CA GLY A 28 10.94 2.33 -9.74
C GLY A 28 10.76 0.98 -9.04
N PHE A 29 10.38 -0.09 -9.76
CA PHE A 29 10.08 -1.41 -9.20
C PHE A 29 11.28 -2.09 -8.52
N GLU A 30 12.52 -1.88 -8.96
CA GLU A 30 13.70 -2.41 -8.26
C GLU A 30 13.84 -1.83 -6.84
N GLY A 31 13.37 -0.60 -6.62
CA GLY A 31 13.32 0.03 -5.30
C GLY A 31 12.15 -0.43 -4.42
N VAL A 32 11.21 -1.22 -4.95
CA VAL A 32 10.06 -1.74 -4.21
C VAL A 32 10.43 -3.04 -3.49
N LEU A 33 11.23 -3.90 -4.13
CA LEU A 33 11.74 -5.13 -3.50
C LEU A 33 12.64 -4.84 -2.29
N SER A 34 13.37 -3.71 -2.30
CA SER A 34 14.19 -3.30 -1.14
C SER A 34 13.36 -2.85 0.07
N GLN A 35 12.07 -2.54 -0.10
CA GLN A 35 11.15 -2.22 1.00
C GLN A 35 10.54 -3.46 1.63
N ILE A 36 10.58 -4.61 0.94
CA ILE A 36 10.20 -5.89 1.51
C ILE A 36 11.39 -6.36 2.33
N THR A 37 11.14 -6.73 3.59
CA THR A 37 12.16 -7.38 4.41
C THR A 37 12.48 -8.75 3.83
N GLN A 38 13.44 -8.78 2.90
CA GLN A 38 13.89 -9.99 2.23
C GLN A 38 15.00 -10.62 3.06
N PHE A 39 14.72 -11.78 3.62
CA PHE A 39 15.76 -12.59 4.23
C PHE A 39 16.43 -13.44 3.15
N ARG A 40 17.71 -13.19 2.85
CA ARG A 40 18.52 -14.02 1.93
C ARG A 40 19.59 -14.80 2.71
N PRO A 41 19.22 -15.85 3.46
CA PRO A 41 20.20 -16.64 4.17
C PRO A 41 21.03 -17.48 3.19
N SER A 42 22.35 -17.45 3.35
CA SER A 42 23.22 -18.49 2.78
C SER A 42 23.01 -19.76 3.59
N ILE A 43 22.01 -20.58 3.23
CA ILE A 43 21.76 -21.85 3.91
C ILE A 43 22.65 -22.92 3.30
N GLU A 44 23.74 -23.23 3.97
CA GLU A 44 24.58 -24.39 3.66
C GLU A 44 23.91 -25.68 4.15
N THR A 45 23.03 -26.25 3.32
CA THR A 45 22.33 -27.51 3.64
C THR A 45 23.23 -28.75 3.57
N GLN A 46 24.54 -28.60 3.28
CA GLN A 46 25.44 -29.74 3.10
C GLN A 46 25.57 -30.59 4.37
N ILE A 47 25.56 -29.96 5.56
CA ILE A 47 25.62 -30.69 6.83
C ILE A 47 24.37 -31.53 7.10
N LEU A 48 23.21 -31.12 6.56
CA LEU A 48 21.97 -31.88 6.67
C LEU A 48 21.94 -33.09 5.73
N LYS A 49 22.86 -33.18 4.76
CA LYS A 49 22.90 -34.29 3.80
C LYS A 49 23.79 -35.46 4.23
N THR A 50 24.69 -35.27 5.20
CA THR A 50 25.67 -36.29 5.59
C THR A 50 25.18 -37.24 6.69
N CYS A 51 24.21 -36.82 7.52
CA CYS A 51 23.66 -37.64 8.58
C CYS A 51 22.12 -37.70 8.50
N ARG A 52 21.58 -38.89 8.22
CA ARG A 52 20.13 -39.12 8.11
C ARG A 52 19.39 -38.79 9.41
N SER A 53 20.00 -39.07 10.57
CA SER A 53 19.39 -38.74 11.88
C SER A 53 19.26 -37.23 12.07
N ILE A 54 20.32 -36.46 11.79
CA ILE A 54 20.30 -34.99 11.87
C ILE A 54 19.31 -34.43 10.85
N TYR A 55 19.24 -35.00 9.65
CA TYR A 55 18.25 -34.60 8.65
C TYR A 55 16.81 -34.78 9.16
N THR A 56 16.49 -35.96 9.70
CA THR A 56 15.14 -36.27 10.21
C THR A 56 14.78 -35.37 11.40
N GLU A 57 15.71 -35.16 12.33
CA GLU A 57 15.51 -34.26 13.47
C GLU A 57 15.32 -32.80 13.03
N ALA A 58 16.19 -32.29 12.16
CA ALA A 58 16.07 -30.94 11.63
C ALA A 58 14.77 -30.75 10.86
N ASN A 59 14.35 -31.74 10.07
CA ASN A 59 13.07 -31.72 9.36
C ASN A 59 11.89 -31.69 10.34
N TYR A 60 11.92 -32.52 11.38
CA TYR A 60 10.92 -32.53 12.44
C TYR A 60 10.83 -31.16 13.14
N VAL A 61 11.98 -30.58 13.52
CA VAL A 61 12.05 -29.25 14.15
C VAL A 61 11.51 -28.18 13.21
N MET A 62 11.88 -28.18 11.92
CA MET A 62 11.36 -27.23 10.95
C MET A 62 9.84 -27.34 10.80
N LEU A 63 9.32 -28.56 10.69
CA LEU A 63 7.89 -28.82 10.53
C LEU A 63 7.09 -28.45 11.78
N LYS A 64 7.56 -28.78 12.98
CA LYS A 64 6.79 -28.54 14.22
C LYS A 64 6.98 -27.15 14.81
N MET A 65 8.17 -26.54 14.67
CA MET A 65 8.48 -25.25 15.32
C MET A 65 8.29 -24.06 14.39
N ASN A 66 8.68 -24.16 13.11
CA ASN A 66 8.64 -23.01 12.20
C ASN A 66 7.33 -22.90 11.41
N LEU A 67 6.60 -24.01 11.23
CA LEU A 67 5.30 -24.08 10.56
C LEU A 67 5.30 -23.25 9.27
N LEU A 68 6.15 -23.64 8.32
CA LEU A 68 6.36 -22.88 7.08
C LEU A 68 5.16 -23.01 6.15
N VAL A 69 4.71 -21.86 5.65
CA VAL A 69 3.61 -21.73 4.69
C VAL A 69 4.20 -21.30 3.35
N LYS A 70 3.95 -22.09 2.32
CA LYS A 70 4.33 -21.79 0.93
C LYS A 70 3.22 -20.95 0.28
N VAL A 71 3.54 -19.79 -0.26
CA VAL A 71 2.59 -18.98 -1.02
C VAL A 71 2.99 -18.96 -2.49
N ILE A 72 2.01 -19.21 -3.36
CA ILE A 72 2.16 -19.15 -4.82
C ILE A 72 1.14 -18.15 -5.35
N ALA A 73 1.60 -16.99 -5.79
CA ALA A 73 0.77 -15.98 -6.42
C ALA A 73 0.92 -16.06 -7.95
N LYS A 74 -0.05 -16.63 -8.64
CA LYS A 74 -0.13 -16.70 -10.10
C LYS A 74 -0.81 -15.44 -10.64
N MET A 75 -0.11 -14.32 -10.50
CA MET A 75 -0.56 -12.97 -10.85
C MET A 75 0.67 -12.08 -11.06
N PRO A 76 0.57 -10.99 -11.82
CA PRO A 76 1.66 -10.02 -11.95
C PRO A 76 2.15 -9.45 -10.60
N ASP A 77 3.39 -8.96 -10.54
CA ASP A 77 4.03 -8.54 -9.28
C ASP A 77 3.43 -7.27 -8.67
N ASN A 78 2.86 -6.37 -9.49
CA ASN A 78 2.31 -5.06 -9.14
C ASN A 78 1.06 -5.08 -8.23
N TYR A 79 0.84 -6.23 -7.61
CA TYR A 79 -0.44 -6.80 -7.30
C TYR A 79 -0.19 -7.54 -5.97
N ILE A 80 0.71 -8.54 -5.98
CA ILE A 80 1.18 -9.19 -4.75
C ILE A 80 2.12 -8.34 -3.89
N LEU A 81 3.06 -7.60 -4.50
CA LEU A 81 4.03 -6.80 -3.75
C LEU A 81 3.35 -5.75 -2.83
N PRO A 82 2.33 -5.00 -3.29
CA PRO A 82 1.51 -4.15 -2.42
C PRO A 82 1.11 -4.81 -1.11
N ILE A 83 0.47 -6.00 -1.17
CA ILE A 83 0.01 -6.78 0.00
C ILE A 83 1.15 -6.96 0.99
N LEU A 84 2.27 -7.49 0.49
CA LEU A 84 3.40 -7.84 1.34
C LEU A 84 3.98 -6.62 2.05
N ILE A 85 3.97 -5.46 1.39
CA ILE A 85 4.52 -4.25 1.98
C ILE A 85 3.53 -3.65 3.00
N VAL A 86 2.19 -3.81 2.86
CA VAL A 86 1.15 -3.18 3.75
C VAL A 86 1.38 -3.54 5.19
N LYS A 87 1.58 -4.83 5.42
CA LYS A 87 1.77 -5.37 6.76
C LYS A 87 3.20 -5.75 7.02
N ARG A 88 4.14 -5.29 6.17
CA ARG A 88 5.57 -5.62 6.22
C ARG A 88 5.75 -7.13 6.43
N VAL A 89 5.03 -7.92 5.65
CA VAL A 89 4.96 -9.37 5.79
C VAL A 89 6.37 -9.91 5.52
N PRO A 90 7.05 -10.48 6.53
CA PRO A 90 8.40 -10.97 6.33
C PRO A 90 8.34 -12.26 5.51
N ILE A 91 9.01 -12.24 4.36
CA ILE A 91 9.02 -13.35 3.42
C ILE A 91 10.43 -13.87 3.16
N LEU A 92 10.52 -15.16 2.88
CA LEU A 92 11.68 -15.80 2.28
C LEU A 92 11.33 -16.05 0.81
N GLU A 93 11.86 -15.20 -0.07
CA GLU A 93 11.75 -15.41 -1.50
C GLU A 93 12.64 -16.61 -1.89
N LEU A 94 12.06 -17.56 -2.63
CA LEU A 94 12.81 -18.71 -3.12
C LEU A 94 12.68 -18.83 -4.64
N PRO A 95 13.80 -19.08 -5.35
CA PRO A 95 13.75 -19.47 -6.75
C PRO A 95 12.87 -20.72 -6.93
N LEU A 96 12.06 -20.73 -7.99
CA LEU A 96 11.20 -21.87 -8.34
C LEU A 96 11.92 -23.22 -8.33
N SER A 97 13.18 -23.25 -8.78
CA SER A 97 14.02 -24.45 -8.79
C SER A 97 14.31 -24.99 -7.38
N LYS A 98 14.44 -24.12 -6.38
CA LYS A 98 14.68 -24.48 -4.98
C LYS A 98 13.40 -24.87 -4.26
N VAL A 99 12.29 -24.20 -4.57
CA VAL A 99 10.96 -24.48 -3.97
C VAL A 99 10.51 -25.91 -4.25
N LYS A 100 10.75 -26.44 -5.46
CA LYS A 100 10.33 -27.80 -5.83
C LYS A 100 10.96 -28.88 -4.96
N ASN A 101 12.18 -28.66 -4.46
CA ASN A 101 12.93 -29.62 -3.67
C ASN A 101 12.73 -29.43 -2.16
N PHE A 102 12.15 -28.31 -1.74
CA PHE A 102 11.86 -28.06 -0.34
C PHE A 102 10.49 -28.64 0.01
N LYS A 103 10.47 -29.66 0.88
CA LYS A 103 9.24 -30.35 1.30
C LYS A 103 8.77 -30.00 2.72
N ALA A 104 9.52 -29.19 3.46
CA ALA A 104 9.24 -28.88 4.85
C ALA A 104 8.17 -27.77 5.00
N PHE A 105 7.06 -27.90 4.28
CA PHE A 105 5.89 -27.03 4.38
C PHE A 105 4.76 -27.77 5.09
N VAL A 106 4.08 -27.08 5.99
CA VAL A 106 2.83 -27.59 6.60
C VAL A 106 1.60 -27.09 5.86
N MET A 107 1.74 -26.03 5.06
CA MET A 107 0.63 -25.43 4.36
C MET A 107 1.10 -24.81 3.05
N SER A 108 0.19 -24.78 2.08
CA SER A 108 0.33 -23.96 0.88
C SER A 108 -0.89 -23.06 0.69
N HIS A 109 -0.65 -21.87 0.16
CA HIS A 109 -1.68 -20.95 -0.29
C HIS A 109 -1.41 -20.55 -1.73
N GLU A 110 -2.27 -20.98 -2.63
CA GLU A 110 -2.24 -20.62 -4.03
C GLU A 110 -3.29 -19.54 -4.31
N MET A 111 -2.87 -18.47 -4.98
CA MET A 111 -3.75 -17.39 -5.45
C MET A 111 -3.64 -17.31 -6.96
N THR A 112 -4.74 -17.39 -7.69
CA THR A 112 -4.74 -17.40 -9.15
C THR A 112 -5.70 -16.38 -9.70
N ILE A 113 -5.20 -15.45 -10.53
CA ILE A 113 -6.07 -14.55 -11.29
C ILE A 113 -6.64 -15.29 -12.51
N ARG A 114 -7.96 -15.26 -12.65
CA ARG A 114 -8.72 -15.74 -13.80
C ARG A 114 -8.63 -14.66 -14.87
N GLY A 115 -7.93 -14.95 -15.96
CA GLY A 115 -7.81 -14.02 -17.07
C GLY A 115 -6.61 -14.32 -17.97
N PRO A 116 -6.49 -13.58 -19.09
CA PRO A 116 -5.35 -13.70 -20.01
C PRO A 116 -4.05 -13.16 -19.40
N GLU A 117 -4.13 -12.29 -18.40
CA GLU A 117 -3.00 -11.69 -17.69
C GLU A 117 -2.37 -12.67 -16.68
N ARG A 118 -1.76 -13.74 -17.19
CA ARG A 118 -0.95 -14.63 -16.35
C ARG A 118 0.45 -14.06 -16.22
N GLY A 119 0.72 -13.43 -15.08
CA GLY A 119 2.07 -13.05 -14.67
C GLY A 119 2.96 -14.27 -14.40
N ILE A 120 4.27 -14.04 -14.31
CA ILE A 120 5.20 -15.05 -13.80
C ILE A 120 4.82 -15.33 -12.35
N PRO A 121 4.64 -16.60 -11.94
CA PRO A 121 4.24 -16.91 -10.57
C PRO A 121 5.26 -16.38 -9.54
N PHE A 122 4.79 -15.54 -8.63
CA PHE A 122 5.58 -15.06 -7.49
C PHE A 122 5.49 -16.09 -6.35
N ASN A 123 6.65 -16.62 -5.93
CA ASN A 123 6.73 -17.71 -4.96
C ASN A 123 7.53 -17.28 -3.75
N PHE A 124 6.95 -17.44 -2.56
CA PHE A 124 7.62 -17.10 -1.33
C PHE A 124 7.16 -17.99 -0.18
N ILE A 125 7.94 -18.00 0.88
CA ILE A 125 7.63 -18.71 2.11
C ILE A 125 7.43 -17.67 3.20
N LEU A 126 6.44 -17.89 4.04
CA LEU A 126 6.29 -17.20 5.31
C LEU A 126 6.22 -18.20 6.46
N ARG A 127 6.49 -17.73 7.68
CA ARG A 127 6.24 -18.52 8.90
C ARG A 127 4.79 -18.34 9.32
N HIS A 128 4.18 -19.35 9.93
CA HIS A 128 2.83 -19.27 10.48
C HIS A 128 2.58 -18.01 11.33
N ARG A 129 3.55 -17.59 12.16
CA ARG A 129 3.42 -16.36 12.97
C ARG A 129 3.22 -15.07 12.16
N SER A 130 3.59 -15.09 10.89
CA SER A 130 3.41 -13.98 9.94
C SER A 130 2.12 -14.13 9.12
N LEU A 131 1.40 -15.24 9.27
CA LEU A 131 0.23 -15.55 8.47
C LEU A 131 -0.93 -14.58 8.78
N ASP A 132 -1.15 -14.20 10.04
CA ASP A 132 -2.15 -13.18 10.41
C ASP A 132 -1.87 -11.83 9.71
N HIS A 133 -0.61 -11.40 9.67
CA HIS A 133 -0.21 -10.18 8.96
C HIS A 133 -0.50 -10.29 7.46
N PHE A 134 -0.22 -11.46 6.88
CA PHE A 134 -0.50 -11.72 5.47
C PHE A 134 -2.01 -11.73 5.17
N CYS A 135 -2.83 -12.40 5.97
CA CYS A 135 -4.28 -12.43 5.82
C CYS A 135 -4.91 -11.03 5.99
N ARG A 136 -4.48 -10.26 7.00
CA ARG A 136 -4.91 -8.85 7.15
C ARG A 136 -4.42 -7.94 6.02
N ALA A 137 -3.27 -8.26 5.41
CA ALA A 137 -2.81 -7.52 4.25
C ALA A 137 -3.66 -7.83 3.02
N LEU A 138 -4.06 -9.10 2.84
CA LEU A 138 -4.99 -9.52 1.79
C LEU A 138 -6.35 -8.85 1.94
N GLU A 139 -6.87 -8.78 3.17
CA GLU A 139 -8.12 -8.07 3.50
C GLU A 139 -8.06 -6.59 3.08
N LEU A 140 -6.94 -5.91 3.26
CA LEU A 140 -6.81 -4.49 2.93
C LEU A 140 -6.42 -4.22 1.47
N SER A 141 -6.35 -5.26 0.66
CA SER A 141 -5.63 -5.17 -0.58
C SER A 141 -6.48 -4.59 -1.70
N PRO A 142 -5.93 -3.70 -2.55
CA PRO A 142 -6.68 -2.93 -3.54
C PRO A 142 -7.44 -3.74 -4.60
N TRP A 143 -7.24 -5.06 -4.71
CA TRP A 143 -8.08 -5.93 -5.54
C TRP A 143 -9.53 -5.95 -5.08
N GLN A 144 -9.78 -5.79 -3.77
CA GLN A 144 -11.14 -5.68 -3.26
C GLN A 144 -11.87 -4.48 -3.87
N ALA A 145 -11.18 -3.37 -4.13
CA ALA A 145 -11.78 -2.21 -4.78
C ALA A 145 -11.98 -2.37 -6.31
N SER A 146 -11.58 -3.50 -6.88
CA SER A 146 -11.86 -3.86 -8.26
C SER A 146 -12.98 -4.91 -8.27
N PRO A 147 -13.87 -4.97 -9.28
CA PRO A 147 -14.86 -6.06 -9.44
C PRO A 147 -14.23 -7.47 -9.61
N ARG A 148 -12.94 -7.62 -9.31
CA ARG A 148 -12.08 -8.74 -9.65
C ARG A 148 -11.92 -9.75 -8.51
N ASP A 149 -12.62 -9.59 -7.39
CA ASP A 149 -12.60 -10.63 -6.35
C ASP A 149 -13.18 -11.96 -6.88
N GLU A 150 -14.11 -11.91 -7.85
CA GLU A 150 -14.56 -13.10 -8.59
C GLU A 150 -13.51 -13.68 -9.54
N LEU A 151 -12.45 -12.90 -9.83
CA LEU A 151 -11.35 -13.31 -10.68
C LEU A 151 -10.22 -13.95 -9.89
N VAL A 152 -10.08 -13.73 -8.58
CA VAL A 152 -8.97 -14.34 -7.83
C VAL A 152 -9.46 -15.56 -7.07
N SER A 153 -9.00 -16.74 -7.49
CA SER A 153 -9.22 -17.96 -6.74
C SER A 153 -8.17 -18.12 -5.66
N HIS A 154 -8.59 -18.50 -4.46
CA HIS A 154 -7.71 -18.79 -3.34
C HIS A 154 -7.86 -20.26 -2.97
N THR A 155 -6.76 -20.99 -2.91
CA THR A 155 -6.74 -22.38 -2.45
C THR A 155 -5.69 -22.55 -1.37
N VAL A 156 -6.14 -22.86 -0.16
CA VAL A 156 -5.30 -23.23 0.97
C VAL A 156 -5.30 -24.75 1.09
N ALA A 157 -4.11 -25.34 1.21
CA ALA A 157 -3.96 -26.77 1.41
C ALA A 157 -3.05 -27.07 2.60
N LEU A 158 -3.54 -27.86 3.56
CA LEU A 158 -2.71 -28.45 4.62
C LEU A 158 -2.00 -29.68 4.03
N ILE A 159 -0.68 -29.70 4.12
CA ILE A 159 0.16 -30.72 3.48
C ILE A 159 0.60 -31.70 4.55
N ASP A 160 0.22 -32.97 4.47
CA ASP A 160 0.78 -33.98 5.38
C ASP A 160 2.23 -34.28 4.96
N PRO A 161 3.24 -33.93 5.79
CA PRO A 161 4.63 -34.15 5.44
C PRO A 161 4.99 -35.64 5.33
N TYR A 162 4.13 -36.54 5.82
CA TYR A 162 4.32 -38.00 5.79
C TYR A 162 3.40 -38.69 4.76
N GLU A 163 2.70 -37.93 3.91
CA GLU A 163 1.84 -38.50 2.88
C GLU A 163 2.65 -39.43 1.94
N GLY A 164 2.27 -40.71 1.90
CA GLY A 164 2.95 -41.75 1.12
C GLY A 164 4.06 -42.51 1.86
N GLU A 165 4.47 -42.06 3.05
CA GLU A 165 5.29 -42.85 3.97
C GLU A 165 4.36 -43.65 4.88
N SER A 166 3.87 -44.78 4.36
CA SER A 166 2.98 -45.71 5.07
C SER A 166 3.69 -46.36 6.26
N LEU A 167 3.91 -45.61 7.33
CA LEU A 167 4.32 -46.13 8.63
C LEU A 167 3.04 -46.62 9.34
N PRO A 168 2.85 -47.94 9.48
CA PRO A 168 1.70 -48.47 10.20
C PRO A 168 1.70 -47.87 11.62
N ASN A 169 0.58 -47.26 12.03
CA ASN A 169 0.37 -46.67 13.36
C ASN A 169 1.14 -45.38 13.68
N SER A 170 1.65 -44.63 12.71
CA SER A 170 2.11 -43.27 13.01
C SER A 170 0.90 -42.40 13.40
N PRO A 171 0.96 -41.64 14.51
CA PRO A 171 -0.08 -40.66 14.82
C PRO A 171 -0.15 -39.64 13.68
N ALA A 172 -1.36 -39.13 13.40
CA ALA A 172 -1.56 -38.07 12.42
C ALA A 172 -0.65 -36.88 12.75
N PHE A 173 0.01 -36.31 11.74
CA PHE A 173 0.87 -35.15 11.96
C PHE A 173 0.07 -33.95 12.50
N TYR A 174 -1.16 -33.78 12.01
CA TYR A 174 -2.10 -32.75 12.40
C TYR A 174 -2.95 -33.22 13.58
N SER A 175 -2.84 -32.51 14.71
CA SER A 175 -3.87 -32.50 15.73
C SER A 175 -4.93 -31.46 15.37
N ARG A 176 -6.15 -31.62 15.90
CA ARG A 176 -7.22 -30.62 15.74
C ARG A 176 -6.77 -29.21 16.13
N GLU A 177 -6.05 -29.09 17.24
CA GLU A 177 -5.47 -27.82 17.71
C GLU A 177 -4.52 -27.18 16.67
N LEU A 178 -3.70 -28.00 15.99
CA LEU A 178 -2.79 -27.50 14.97
C LEU A 178 -3.54 -27.08 13.70
N GLU A 179 -4.56 -27.82 13.29
CA GLU A 179 -5.43 -27.44 12.17
C GLU A 179 -6.10 -26.08 12.43
N GLU A 180 -6.73 -25.92 13.60
CA GLU A 180 -7.38 -24.68 14.03
C GLU A 180 -6.38 -23.52 14.07
N LYS A 181 -5.19 -23.75 14.64
CA LYS A 181 -4.12 -22.75 14.69
C LYS A 181 -3.71 -22.28 13.29
N LEU A 182 -3.60 -23.18 12.33
CA LEU A 182 -3.19 -22.87 10.96
C LEU A 182 -4.29 -22.16 10.15
N ILE A 183 -5.56 -22.51 10.37
CA ILE A 183 -6.70 -21.94 9.64
C ILE A 183 -7.22 -20.63 10.25
N SER A 184 -7.14 -20.47 11.57
CA SER A 184 -7.69 -19.31 12.29
C SER A 184 -7.30 -17.94 11.69
N PRO A 185 -6.05 -17.69 11.24
CA PRO A 185 -5.70 -16.41 10.61
C PRO A 185 -6.53 -16.08 9.37
N TYR A 186 -6.94 -17.09 8.60
CA TYR A 186 -7.78 -16.90 7.42
C TYR A 186 -9.21 -16.56 7.81
N SER A 187 -9.86 -17.36 8.66
CA SER A 187 -11.25 -17.15 9.04
C SER A 187 -11.46 -15.91 9.92
N ALA A 188 -10.42 -15.48 10.65
CA ALA A 188 -10.50 -14.28 11.48
C ALA A 188 -10.34 -12.97 10.68
N ALA A 189 -9.60 -12.98 9.58
CA ALA A 189 -9.25 -11.77 8.82
C ALA A 189 -9.93 -11.67 7.46
N LEU A 190 -10.23 -12.79 6.80
CA LEU A 190 -10.77 -12.79 5.44
C LEU A 190 -12.29 -12.97 5.48
N ARG A 191 -12.99 -12.10 4.74
CA ARG A 191 -14.43 -12.16 4.44
C ARG A 191 -14.66 -11.65 3.03
N GLY A 192 -15.72 -12.11 2.37
CA GLY A 192 -16.05 -11.72 1.01
C GLY A 192 -15.12 -12.32 -0.06
N PHE A 193 -14.52 -13.49 0.19
CA PHE A 193 -13.71 -14.21 -0.81
C PHE A 193 -14.52 -15.38 -1.39
N PRO A 194 -15.36 -15.17 -2.43
CA PRO A 194 -16.33 -16.17 -2.89
C PRO A 194 -15.69 -17.43 -3.52
N ASP A 195 -14.49 -17.34 -4.07
CA ASP A 195 -13.76 -18.49 -4.63
C ASP A 195 -12.59 -18.91 -3.73
N PHE A 196 -12.89 -19.11 -2.44
CA PHE A 196 -11.96 -19.62 -1.45
C PHE A 196 -12.16 -21.11 -1.20
N LYS A 197 -11.07 -21.88 -1.18
CA LYS A 197 -11.10 -23.34 -0.97
C LYS A 197 -10.06 -23.74 0.06
N ILE A 198 -10.43 -24.67 0.93
CA ILE A 198 -9.54 -25.33 1.89
C ILE A 198 -9.53 -26.83 1.58
N LYS A 199 -8.36 -27.45 1.48
CA LYS A 199 -8.18 -28.87 1.17
C LYS A 199 -6.98 -29.50 1.89
N GLY A 200 -6.80 -30.80 1.70
CA GLY A 200 -5.63 -31.54 2.21
C GLY A 200 -5.90 -32.20 3.55
N ALA A 201 -4.86 -32.30 4.39
CA ALA A 201 -4.93 -32.96 5.69
C ALA A 201 -5.57 -32.04 6.75
N ILE A 202 -6.88 -31.88 6.64
CA ILE A 202 -7.72 -31.09 7.54
C ILE A 202 -9.07 -31.79 7.73
N SER A 203 -9.60 -31.71 8.94
CA SER A 203 -10.96 -32.15 9.24
C SER A 203 -12.02 -31.40 8.42
N GLU A 204 -12.99 -32.15 7.89
CA GLU A 204 -14.00 -31.64 6.95
C GLU A 204 -14.89 -30.57 7.58
N ASP A 205 -15.25 -30.72 8.86
CA ASP A 205 -16.07 -29.78 9.61
C ASP A 205 -15.36 -28.43 9.82
N LEU A 206 -14.06 -28.44 10.14
CA LEU A 206 -13.27 -27.21 10.30
C LEU A 206 -13.10 -26.49 8.96
N SER A 207 -12.82 -27.25 7.90
CA SER A 207 -12.71 -26.73 6.54
C SER A 207 -14.02 -26.07 6.10
N ALA A 208 -15.15 -26.74 6.29
CA ALA A 208 -16.47 -26.22 5.95
C ALA A 208 -16.81 -24.93 6.72
N ALA A 209 -16.62 -24.93 8.04
CA ALA A 209 -16.89 -23.75 8.87
C ALA A 209 -16.00 -22.55 8.50
N ALA A 210 -14.71 -22.78 8.23
CA ALA A 210 -13.81 -21.72 7.82
C ALA A 210 -14.14 -21.18 6.42
N VAL A 211 -14.47 -22.05 5.46
CA VAL A 211 -14.90 -21.63 4.12
C VAL A 211 -16.20 -20.85 4.19
N GLU A 212 -17.18 -21.28 4.98
CA GLU A 212 -18.43 -20.54 5.20
C GLU A 212 -18.15 -19.12 5.73
N GLU A 213 -17.32 -18.98 6.76
CA GLU A 213 -16.97 -17.67 7.33
C GLU A 213 -16.22 -16.77 6.33
N ILE A 214 -15.28 -17.31 5.55
CA ILE A 214 -14.45 -16.55 4.61
C ILE A 214 -15.23 -16.13 3.36
N THR A 215 -16.11 -17.02 2.87
CA THR A 215 -16.94 -16.75 1.69
C THR A 215 -18.17 -15.90 2.02
N ARG A 216 -18.50 -15.76 3.31
CA ARG A 216 -19.59 -14.90 3.77
C ARG A 216 -19.41 -13.47 3.22
N PRO A 217 -20.44 -12.90 2.55
CA PRO A 217 -20.41 -11.51 2.12
C PRO A 217 -20.12 -10.56 3.28
N LEU A 218 -19.46 -9.43 3.01
CA LEU A 218 -19.10 -8.47 4.07
C LEU A 218 -20.32 -7.96 4.83
N THR A 219 -21.43 -7.68 4.14
CA THR A 219 -22.68 -7.18 4.72
C THR A 219 -23.83 -7.32 3.71
N ASP A 220 -25.05 -7.56 4.20
CA ASP A 220 -26.21 -7.84 3.33
C ASP A 220 -27.20 -6.66 3.22
N THR A 221 -27.08 -5.65 4.10
CA THR A 221 -28.02 -4.52 4.17
C THR A 221 -27.33 -3.18 3.99
N PRO A 222 -27.96 -2.21 3.28
CA PRO A 222 -27.44 -0.84 3.13
C PRO A 222 -27.07 -0.16 4.45
N GLU A 223 -27.86 -0.36 5.50
CA GLU A 223 -27.67 0.28 6.81
C GLU A 223 -26.42 -0.24 7.51
N SER A 224 -26.22 -1.57 7.50
CA SER A 224 -25.01 -2.19 8.07
C SER A 224 -23.75 -1.73 7.35
N VAL A 225 -23.79 -1.61 6.02
CA VAL A 225 -22.67 -1.08 5.23
C VAL A 225 -22.34 0.34 5.66
N LEU A 226 -23.35 1.22 5.68
CA LEU A 226 -23.16 2.61 6.04
C LEU A 226 -22.59 2.75 7.44
N HIS A 227 -23.14 2.00 8.40
CA HIS A 227 -22.68 1.99 9.78
C HIS A 227 -21.19 1.62 9.87
N GLU A 228 -20.75 0.56 9.20
CA GLU A 228 -19.35 0.12 9.26
C GLU A 228 -18.38 1.11 8.59
N VAL A 229 -18.75 1.70 7.44
CA VAL A 229 -17.94 2.78 6.82
C VAL A 229 -17.87 4.01 7.72
N GLU A 230 -18.99 4.39 8.36
CA GLU A 230 -19.06 5.50 9.29
C GLU A 230 -18.24 5.27 10.55
N GLU A 231 -18.26 4.05 11.09
CA GLU A 231 -17.46 3.65 12.25
C GLU A 231 -15.97 3.74 11.93
N LEU A 232 -15.54 3.23 10.76
CA LEU A 232 -14.16 3.34 10.30
C LEU A 232 -13.73 4.81 10.10
N LYS A 233 -14.59 5.64 9.50
CA LYS A 233 -14.34 7.08 9.39
C LYS A 233 -14.17 7.73 10.76
N SER A 234 -15.04 7.38 11.70
CA SER A 234 -15.06 7.93 13.05
C SER A 234 -13.83 7.52 13.86
N LYS A 235 -13.41 6.25 13.79
CA LYS A 235 -12.14 5.76 14.34
C LYS A 235 -10.95 6.50 13.75
N GLY A 236 -10.93 6.71 12.43
CA GLY A 236 -9.87 7.50 11.79
C GLY A 236 -9.79 8.93 12.32
N ASN A 237 -10.95 9.57 12.53
CA ASN A 237 -11.01 10.91 13.13
C ASN A 237 -10.53 10.93 14.58
N GLU A 238 -10.83 9.88 15.35
CA GLU A 238 -10.36 9.72 16.73
C GLU A 238 -8.84 9.60 16.78
N PHE A 239 -8.25 8.68 16.01
CA PHE A 239 -6.80 8.53 15.90
C PHE A 239 -6.12 9.83 15.49
N PHE A 240 -6.69 10.56 14.53
CA PHE A 240 -6.13 11.84 14.08
C PHE A 240 -6.09 12.89 15.20
N ARG A 241 -7.18 13.01 15.97
CA ARG A 241 -7.26 13.90 17.14
C ARG A 241 -6.25 13.52 18.22
N ASN A 242 -6.04 12.22 18.42
CA ASN A 242 -5.08 11.68 19.39
C ASN A 242 -3.62 11.77 18.92
N GLY A 243 -3.36 12.32 17.74
CA GLY A 243 -2.01 12.47 17.22
C GLY A 243 -1.50 11.28 16.40
N ASP A 244 -2.24 10.17 16.37
CA ASP A 244 -1.86 8.96 15.63
C ASP A 244 -2.29 9.06 14.16
N GLY A 245 -1.53 9.84 13.38
CA GLY A 245 -1.77 10.01 11.96
C GLY A 245 -1.70 8.69 11.17
N LYS A 246 -0.92 7.71 11.64
CA LYS A 246 -0.78 6.41 10.95
C LYS A 246 -2.05 5.59 11.07
N MET A 247 -2.57 5.42 12.30
CA MET A 247 -3.81 4.68 12.52
C MET A 247 -5.02 5.41 11.92
N ALA A 248 -4.98 6.75 11.89
CA ALA A 248 -5.97 7.56 11.18
C ALA A 248 -6.02 7.23 9.69
N SER A 249 -4.86 7.28 9.01
CA SER A 249 -4.72 6.90 7.60
C SER A 249 -5.23 5.49 7.34
N GLN A 250 -4.84 4.50 8.16
CA GLN A 250 -5.27 3.12 7.98
C GLN A 250 -6.79 2.96 8.06
N SER A 251 -7.44 3.65 9.01
CA SER A 251 -8.89 3.56 9.20
C SER A 251 -9.67 4.19 8.05
N TRP A 252 -9.26 5.38 7.58
CA TRP A 252 -9.89 6.01 6.42
C TRP A 252 -9.64 5.24 5.12
N THR A 253 -8.44 4.68 4.94
CA THR A 253 -8.12 3.84 3.79
C THR A 253 -8.99 2.57 3.78
N LYS A 254 -9.22 1.94 4.94
CA LYS A 254 -10.15 0.80 5.05
C LYS A 254 -11.58 1.22 4.68
N ALA A 255 -12.04 2.39 5.15
CA ALA A 255 -13.36 2.92 4.80
C ALA A 255 -13.49 3.17 3.28
N LEU A 256 -12.47 3.75 2.65
CA LEU A 256 -12.43 4.00 1.20
C LEU A 256 -12.45 2.69 0.40
N PHE A 257 -11.66 1.70 0.79
CA PHE A 257 -11.63 0.40 0.13
C PHE A 257 -12.96 -0.31 0.23
N MET A 258 -13.56 -0.35 1.43
CA MET A 258 -14.87 -0.93 1.64
C MET A 258 -15.93 -0.22 0.79
N ALA A 259 -15.90 1.11 0.72
CA ALA A 259 -16.81 1.87 -0.12
C ALA A 259 -16.68 1.56 -1.61
N LEU A 260 -15.45 1.48 -2.13
CA LEU A 260 -15.20 1.13 -3.53
C LEU A 260 -15.58 -0.32 -3.84
N HIS A 261 -15.25 -1.24 -2.95
CA HIS A 261 -15.57 -2.66 -3.09
C HIS A 261 -17.08 -2.87 -3.14
N ILE A 262 -17.83 -2.28 -2.22
CA ILE A 262 -19.29 -2.40 -2.18
C ILE A 262 -19.92 -1.68 -3.36
N LEU A 263 -19.37 -0.56 -3.84
CA LEU A 263 -19.96 0.10 -5.00
C LEU A 263 -19.60 -0.58 -6.35
N GLY A 264 -18.54 -1.40 -6.37
CA GLY A 264 -18.05 -2.08 -7.58
C GLY A 264 -18.35 -3.58 -7.69
N SER A 265 -18.89 -4.22 -6.65
CA SER A 265 -19.14 -5.68 -6.63
C SER A 265 -20.59 -6.04 -7.01
N PRO A 266 -20.86 -7.27 -7.47
CA PRO A 266 -22.24 -7.74 -7.71
C PRO A 266 -23.11 -7.81 -6.44
N ALA A 267 -22.51 -8.15 -5.29
CA ALA A 267 -23.19 -8.02 -3.99
C ALA A 267 -23.53 -6.54 -3.71
N GLY A 268 -22.60 -5.67 -4.05
CA GLY A 268 -22.76 -4.24 -4.09
C GLY A 268 -23.95 -3.71 -4.87
N GLU A 269 -24.21 -4.27 -6.05
CA GLU A 269 -25.38 -3.91 -6.86
C GLU A 269 -26.68 -4.22 -6.12
N LYS A 270 -26.76 -5.36 -5.43
CA LYS A 270 -27.93 -5.70 -4.60
C LYS A 270 -28.12 -4.71 -3.46
N VAL A 271 -27.03 -4.34 -2.77
CA VAL A 271 -27.07 -3.34 -1.69
C VAL A 271 -27.47 -1.97 -2.23
N GLN A 272 -26.92 -1.54 -3.36
CA GLN A 272 -27.27 -0.28 -4.01
C GLN A 272 -28.74 -0.24 -4.43
N ASN A 273 -29.25 -1.34 -5.00
CA ASN A 273 -30.65 -1.44 -5.39
C ASN A 273 -31.59 -1.42 -4.17
N ALA A 274 -31.21 -2.08 -3.08
CA ALA A 274 -31.98 -2.09 -1.84
C ALA A 274 -32.00 -0.72 -1.14
N GLY A 275 -30.85 -0.04 -1.07
CA GLY A 275 -30.72 1.25 -0.38
C GLY A 275 -31.06 2.47 -1.24
N GLY A 276 -31.14 2.28 -2.56
CA GLY A 276 -31.45 3.31 -3.54
C GLY A 276 -30.48 4.50 -3.52
N MET A 277 -30.97 5.64 -4.01
CA MET A 277 -30.18 6.88 -4.14
C MET A 277 -29.69 7.42 -2.79
N THR A 278 -30.47 7.22 -1.71
CA THR A 278 -30.08 7.67 -0.36
C THR A 278 -28.81 6.98 0.12
N PHE A 279 -28.73 5.66 -0.04
CA PHE A 279 -27.52 4.89 0.26
C PHE A 279 -26.34 5.34 -0.59
N LEU A 280 -26.51 5.41 -1.91
CA LEU A 280 -25.44 5.80 -2.82
C LEU A 280 -24.89 7.19 -2.48
N ASN A 281 -25.77 8.18 -2.32
CA ASN A 281 -25.38 9.54 -1.95
C ASN A 281 -24.63 9.60 -0.62
N ARG A 282 -25.06 8.82 0.37
CA ARG A 282 -24.38 8.76 1.67
C ARG A 282 -22.99 8.13 1.56
N MET A 283 -22.86 7.03 0.81
CA MET A 283 -21.56 6.41 0.55
C MET A 283 -20.59 7.35 -0.16
N VAL A 284 -21.07 8.08 -1.15
CA VAL A 284 -20.28 9.06 -1.91
C VAL A 284 -19.84 10.22 -1.01
N ALA A 285 -20.72 10.71 -0.12
CA ALA A 285 -20.34 11.71 0.88
C ALA A 285 -19.25 11.21 1.84
N LEU A 286 -19.35 9.96 2.32
CA LEU A 286 -18.34 9.34 3.18
C LEU A 286 -17.00 9.17 2.45
N TYR A 287 -17.04 8.80 1.18
CA TYR A 287 -15.87 8.68 0.31
C TYR A 287 -15.14 10.03 0.17
N PHE A 288 -15.88 11.10 -0.14
CA PHE A 288 -15.34 12.46 -0.18
C PHE A 288 -14.70 12.86 1.15
N ASP A 289 -15.42 12.67 2.27
CA ASP A 289 -14.93 13.01 3.60
C ASP A 289 -13.62 12.28 3.94
N CYS A 290 -13.52 10.98 3.62
CA CYS A 290 -12.33 10.19 3.91
C CYS A 290 -11.10 10.72 3.17
N TYR A 291 -11.19 11.03 1.87
CA TYR A 291 -10.08 11.65 1.15
C TYR A 291 -9.74 13.05 1.63
N SER A 292 -10.77 13.84 1.93
CA SER A 292 -10.64 15.16 2.53
C SER A 292 -9.83 15.10 3.84
N ASN A 293 -10.09 14.10 4.67
CA ASN A 293 -9.34 13.83 5.90
C ASN A 293 -7.94 13.30 5.64
N TYR A 294 -7.77 12.44 4.63
CA TYR A 294 -6.48 11.93 4.20
C TYR A 294 -5.53 13.07 3.78
N ALA A 295 -6.03 14.03 2.98
CA ALA A 295 -5.29 15.23 2.60
C ALA A 295 -4.89 16.07 3.83
N GLN A 296 -5.79 16.21 4.81
CA GLN A 296 -5.49 16.92 6.06
C GLN A 296 -4.37 16.26 6.86
N ASN A 297 -4.33 14.92 6.88
CA ASN A 297 -3.31 14.18 7.58
C ASN A 297 -1.93 14.37 6.95
N TYR A 298 -1.83 14.31 5.62
CA TYR A 298 -0.59 14.66 4.94
C TYR A 298 -0.16 16.09 5.21
N LEU A 299 -1.06 17.07 5.21
CA LEU A 299 -0.70 18.45 5.57
C LEU A 299 -0.17 18.57 6.99
N LYS A 300 -0.71 17.80 7.94
CA LYS A 300 -0.17 17.75 9.30
C LYS A 300 1.26 17.22 9.27
N SER A 301 1.51 16.08 8.64
CA SER A 301 2.85 15.49 8.50
C SER A 301 3.83 16.44 7.80
N MET A 302 3.41 17.10 6.71
CA MET A 302 4.25 18.08 6.00
C MET A 302 4.61 19.28 6.87
N ARG A 303 3.69 19.76 7.72
CA ARG A 303 3.96 20.89 8.63
C ARG A 303 4.90 20.49 9.76
N GLU A 304 4.71 19.30 10.33
CA GLU A 304 5.58 18.77 11.38
C GLU A 304 7.02 18.52 10.88
N ASN A 305 7.19 18.30 9.57
CA ASN A 305 8.47 18.05 8.93
C ASN A 305 8.92 19.20 8.01
N ALA A 306 8.46 20.43 8.24
CA ALA A 306 8.67 21.55 7.31
C ALA A 306 10.14 21.92 7.04
N THR A 307 11.07 21.49 7.90
CA THR A 307 12.52 21.68 7.72
C THR A 307 13.17 20.62 6.83
N ASP A 308 12.52 19.48 6.61
CA ASP A 308 12.99 18.38 5.78
C ASP A 308 12.23 18.38 4.45
N HIS A 309 12.75 19.12 3.48
CA HIS A 309 12.12 19.29 2.17
C HIS A 309 11.99 17.99 1.38
N GLU A 310 12.92 17.03 1.56
CA GLU A 310 12.84 15.75 0.86
C GLU A 310 11.70 14.90 1.43
N LEU A 311 11.59 14.84 2.76
CA LEU A 311 10.48 14.15 3.43
C LEU A 311 9.14 14.80 3.09
N VAL A 312 9.04 16.14 3.10
CA VAL A 312 7.82 16.85 2.68
C VAL A 312 7.43 16.51 1.25
N ARG A 313 8.41 16.48 0.32
CA ARG A 313 8.18 16.10 -1.07
C ARG A 313 7.73 14.65 -1.20
N SER A 314 8.26 13.74 -0.37
CA SER A 314 7.86 12.33 -0.37
C SER A 314 6.38 12.12 -0.02
N PHE A 315 5.77 13.01 0.77
CA PHE A 315 4.33 12.99 1.04
C PHE A 315 3.48 13.51 -0.13
N GLY A 316 4.09 14.18 -1.11
CA GLY A 316 3.39 14.90 -2.18
C GLY A 316 2.47 14.01 -3.02
N ASN A 317 2.90 12.82 -3.42
CA ASN A 317 2.05 11.93 -4.23
C ASN A 317 0.82 11.46 -3.46
N GLY A 318 0.97 10.99 -2.22
CA GLY A 318 -0.14 10.60 -1.35
C GLY A 318 -1.12 11.77 -1.11
N PHE A 319 -0.58 12.97 -0.90
CA PHE A 319 -1.38 14.18 -0.75
C PHE A 319 -2.19 14.53 -2.00
N PHE A 320 -1.58 14.60 -3.17
CA PHE A 320 -2.30 14.92 -4.40
C PHE A 320 -3.34 13.86 -4.77
N ASN A 321 -3.03 12.59 -4.53
CA ASN A 321 -4.00 11.51 -4.69
C ASN A 321 -5.23 11.71 -3.80
N ALA A 322 -5.04 12.18 -2.55
CA ALA A 322 -6.16 12.52 -1.68
C ALA A 322 -6.98 13.70 -2.21
N ILE A 323 -6.32 14.75 -2.71
CA ILE A 323 -7.01 15.91 -3.32
C ILE A 323 -7.82 15.48 -4.54
N TYR A 324 -7.22 14.73 -5.47
CA TYR A 324 -7.90 14.25 -6.67
C TYR A 324 -8.99 13.23 -6.35
N GLY A 325 -8.79 12.38 -5.35
CA GLY A 325 -9.82 11.45 -4.86
C GLY A 325 -11.07 12.18 -4.35
N ALA A 326 -10.87 13.26 -3.58
CA ALA A 326 -11.98 14.10 -3.12
C ALA A 326 -12.66 14.85 -4.28
N LEU A 327 -11.90 15.56 -5.12
CA LEU A 327 -12.46 16.37 -6.21
C LEU A 327 -13.05 15.55 -7.36
N GLY A 328 -12.54 14.33 -7.60
CA GLY A 328 -13.01 13.40 -8.63
C GLY A 328 -14.19 12.53 -8.20
N THR A 329 -14.83 12.83 -7.07
CA THR A 329 -15.94 12.03 -6.53
C THR A 329 -17.10 11.91 -7.52
N SER A 330 -17.48 12.99 -8.21
CA SER A 330 -18.55 12.98 -9.22
C SER A 330 -18.22 12.11 -10.42
N ASP A 331 -16.97 12.15 -10.88
CA ASP A 331 -16.51 11.37 -12.02
C ASP A 331 -16.45 9.88 -11.67
N LYS A 332 -16.11 9.57 -10.42
CA LYS A 332 -16.04 8.20 -9.91
C LYS A 332 -17.42 7.57 -9.72
N PHE A 333 -18.41 8.37 -9.34
CA PHE A 333 -19.77 7.91 -9.06
C PHE A 333 -20.80 8.69 -9.89
N PRO A 334 -20.83 8.49 -11.22
CA PRO A 334 -21.66 9.28 -12.13
C PRO A 334 -23.18 9.11 -11.91
N ASN A 335 -23.59 8.03 -11.22
CA ASN A 335 -24.98 7.76 -10.91
C ASN A 335 -25.45 8.42 -9.60
N ALA A 336 -24.54 8.97 -8.80
CA ALA A 336 -24.90 9.66 -7.56
C ALA A 336 -25.41 11.07 -7.85
N THR A 337 -26.34 11.55 -7.04
CA THR A 337 -26.87 12.92 -7.10
C THR A 337 -26.29 13.83 -6.02
N TRP A 338 -25.53 13.26 -5.08
CA TRP A 338 -24.81 14.02 -4.07
C TRP A 338 -23.67 14.82 -4.69
N GLU A 339 -23.58 16.08 -4.31
CA GLU A 339 -22.47 16.96 -4.62
C GLU A 339 -21.90 17.54 -3.31
N PRO A 340 -20.58 17.75 -3.23
CA PRO A 340 -19.99 18.42 -2.09
C PRO A 340 -20.49 19.87 -2.02
N SER A 341 -20.72 20.37 -0.81
CA SER A 341 -21.05 21.78 -0.61
C SER A 341 -19.89 22.69 -1.03
N ASP A 342 -20.21 23.95 -1.36
CA ASP A 342 -19.20 24.99 -1.65
C ASP A 342 -18.12 25.07 -0.55
N GLN A 343 -18.53 25.00 0.71
CA GLN A 343 -17.60 25.00 1.84
C GLN A 343 -16.65 23.78 1.83
N GLN A 344 -17.17 22.60 1.50
CA GLN A 344 -16.34 21.39 1.38
C GLN A 344 -15.36 21.49 0.22
N ILE A 345 -15.79 22.01 -0.94
CA ILE A 345 -14.94 22.23 -2.11
C ILE A 345 -13.85 23.26 -1.80
N ALA A 346 -14.22 24.41 -1.23
CA ALA A 346 -13.29 25.46 -0.83
C ALA A 346 -12.23 24.94 0.16
N LYS A 347 -12.64 24.08 1.10
CA LYS A 347 -11.74 23.43 2.05
C LYS A 347 -10.71 22.52 1.36
N VAL A 348 -11.12 21.75 0.35
CA VAL A 348 -10.19 20.88 -0.40
C VAL A 348 -9.21 21.73 -1.23
N PHE A 349 -9.68 22.76 -1.92
CA PHE A 349 -8.79 23.68 -2.66
C PHE A 349 -7.85 24.47 -1.76
N TYR A 350 -8.30 24.92 -0.60
CA TYR A 350 -7.45 25.54 0.40
C TYR A 350 -6.33 24.57 0.84
N ARG A 351 -6.67 23.31 1.11
CA ARG A 351 -5.69 22.28 1.46
C ARG A 351 -4.70 22.05 0.33
N GLU A 352 -5.17 21.91 -0.92
CA GLU A 352 -4.31 21.82 -2.11
C GLU A 352 -3.31 22.97 -2.17
N ALA A 353 -3.77 24.21 -2.01
CA ALA A 353 -2.91 25.39 -2.04
C ALA A 353 -1.82 25.36 -0.95
N VAL A 354 -2.19 25.01 0.28
CA VAL A 354 -1.24 24.86 1.38
C VAL A 354 -0.22 23.76 1.08
N GLY A 355 -0.68 22.60 0.60
CA GLY A 355 0.20 21.46 0.29
C GLY A 355 1.19 21.79 -0.81
N CYS A 356 0.73 22.40 -1.91
CA CYS A 356 1.61 22.91 -2.97
C CYS A 356 2.68 23.87 -2.44
N ARG A 357 2.31 24.79 -1.54
CA ARG A 357 3.29 25.71 -0.92
C ARG A 357 4.29 24.98 -0.03
N LEU A 358 3.86 23.97 0.73
CA LEU A 358 4.76 23.20 1.60
C LEU A 358 5.74 22.34 0.77
N ILE A 359 5.28 21.73 -0.31
CA ILE A 359 6.11 20.92 -1.21
C ILE A 359 7.17 21.78 -1.91
N GLY A 360 6.83 23.03 -2.26
CA GLY A 360 7.79 24.02 -2.73
C GLY A 360 7.94 24.08 -4.25
N GLU A 361 9.18 24.15 -4.73
CA GLU A 361 9.50 24.50 -6.13
C GLU A 361 8.75 23.62 -7.16
N GLY A 362 8.27 24.26 -8.23
CA GLY A 362 7.46 23.63 -9.27
C GLY A 362 5.95 23.68 -9.05
N PHE A 363 5.47 24.00 -7.84
CA PHE A 363 4.04 23.97 -7.51
C PHE A 363 3.38 25.34 -7.30
N LEU A 364 4.11 26.44 -7.52
CA LEU A 364 3.60 27.80 -7.31
C LEU A 364 2.32 28.08 -8.11
N GLY A 365 2.31 27.78 -9.41
CA GLY A 365 1.13 28.03 -10.26
C GLY A 365 -0.09 27.21 -9.85
N GLN A 366 0.13 25.98 -9.37
CA GLN A 366 -0.95 25.14 -8.83
C GLN A 366 -1.47 25.70 -7.51
N ALA A 367 -0.59 26.14 -6.60
CA ALA A 367 -0.98 26.76 -5.34
C ALA A 367 -1.87 28.00 -5.57
N GLU A 368 -1.49 28.84 -6.54
CA GLU A 368 -2.22 30.05 -6.90
C GLU A 368 -3.59 29.75 -7.51
N THR A 369 -3.64 28.78 -8.42
CA THR A 369 -4.89 28.32 -9.03
C THR A 369 -5.83 27.77 -7.96
N ALA A 370 -5.31 26.92 -7.07
CA ALA A 370 -6.09 26.31 -5.99
C ALA A 370 -6.62 27.37 -5.01
N ILE A 371 -5.80 28.31 -4.54
CA ILE A 371 -6.26 29.32 -3.57
C ILE A 371 -7.26 30.31 -4.21
N GLN A 372 -7.11 30.61 -5.50
CA GLN A 372 -8.09 31.41 -6.24
C GLN A 372 -9.43 30.69 -6.35
N ARG A 373 -9.44 29.38 -6.62
CA ARG A 373 -10.65 28.57 -6.63
C ARG A 373 -11.31 28.52 -5.26
N ALA A 374 -10.53 28.34 -4.19
CA ALA A 374 -11.06 28.38 -2.82
C ALA A 374 -11.73 29.73 -2.52
N ASN A 375 -11.07 30.84 -2.84
CA ASN A 375 -11.61 32.19 -2.64
C ASN A 375 -12.83 32.50 -3.52
N HIS A 376 -12.90 31.95 -4.73
CA HIS A 376 -14.06 32.11 -5.60
C HIS A 376 -15.31 31.45 -4.99
N VAL A 377 -15.14 30.27 -4.40
CA VAL A 377 -16.22 29.48 -3.81
C VAL A 377 -16.62 30.02 -2.42
N THR A 378 -15.69 30.55 -1.64
CA THR A 378 -15.97 31.13 -0.31
C THR A 378 -15.22 32.45 -0.14
N PRO A 379 -15.73 33.55 -0.75
CA PRO A 379 -15.06 34.85 -0.70
C PRO A 379 -15.11 35.45 0.71
N GLY A 380 -14.00 36.10 1.10
CA GLY A 380 -13.89 36.77 2.41
C GLY A 380 -13.53 35.85 3.58
N ASP A 381 -13.27 34.56 3.31
CA ASP A 381 -12.71 33.67 4.33
C ASP A 381 -11.29 34.12 4.72
N VAL A 382 -11.11 34.37 6.02
CA VAL A 382 -9.88 34.96 6.57
C VAL A 382 -8.68 34.03 6.39
N GLU A 383 -8.85 32.71 6.46
CA GLU A 383 -7.75 31.76 6.33
C GLU A 383 -7.32 31.60 4.86
N ILE A 384 -8.28 31.60 3.94
CA ILE A 384 -8.01 31.61 2.49
C ILE A 384 -7.24 32.88 2.11
N GLU A 385 -7.66 34.04 2.61
CA GLU A 385 -7.00 35.33 2.34
C GLU A 385 -5.57 35.37 2.89
N ARG A 386 -5.36 34.91 4.13
CA ARG A 386 -4.02 34.78 4.71
C ARG A 386 -3.10 33.88 3.89
N GLU A 387 -3.61 32.75 3.42
CA GLU A 387 -2.82 31.83 2.61
C GLU A 387 -2.52 32.42 1.23
N ARG A 388 -3.46 33.14 0.62
CA ARG A 388 -3.26 33.87 -0.63
C ARG A 388 -2.12 34.90 -0.51
N GLU A 389 -2.03 35.60 0.60
CA GLU A 389 -0.93 36.52 0.89
C GLU A 389 0.41 35.79 1.07
N ARG A 390 0.42 34.62 1.74
CA ARG A 390 1.62 33.78 1.87
C ARG A 390 2.13 33.31 0.50
N ILE A 391 1.24 32.84 -0.37
CA ILE A 391 1.57 32.43 -1.73
C ILE A 391 2.07 33.62 -2.56
N SER A 392 1.45 34.80 -2.42
CA SER A 392 1.89 36.02 -3.11
C SER A 392 3.29 36.47 -2.68
N ARG A 393 3.63 36.33 -1.39
CA ARG A 393 5.00 36.55 -0.91
C ARG A 393 5.97 35.54 -1.48
N TRP A 394 5.58 34.27 -1.53
CA TRP A 394 6.38 33.20 -2.12
C TRP A 394 6.64 33.42 -3.62
N ARG A 395 5.64 33.85 -4.40
CA ARG A 395 5.81 34.26 -5.81
C ARG A 395 6.90 35.33 -5.95
N ARG A 396 6.84 36.38 -5.14
CA ARG A 396 7.83 37.47 -5.15
C ARG A 396 9.23 36.99 -4.82
N SER A 397 9.39 36.08 -3.86
CA SER A 397 10.71 35.53 -3.54
C SER A 397 11.26 34.68 -4.68
N VAL A 398 10.44 33.85 -5.34
CA VAL A 398 10.87 33.05 -6.50
C VAL A 398 11.30 33.96 -7.66
N HIS A 399 10.52 35.02 -7.94
CA HIS A 399 10.87 36.00 -8.98
C HIS A 399 12.20 36.69 -8.69
N TYR A 400 12.40 37.14 -7.44
CA TYR A 400 13.64 37.79 -7.03
C TYR A 400 14.85 36.87 -7.19
N MET A 401 14.72 35.59 -6.81
CA MET A 401 15.79 34.61 -6.97
C MET A 401 16.10 34.34 -8.45
N ALA A 402 15.07 34.25 -9.30
CA ALA A 402 15.24 34.08 -10.75
C ALA A 402 15.95 35.29 -11.40
N GLU A 403 15.56 36.51 -11.03
CA GLU A 403 16.24 37.73 -11.48
C GLU A 403 17.70 37.76 -11.03
N TYR A 404 17.96 37.46 -9.76
CA TYR A 404 19.33 37.42 -9.23
C TYR A 404 20.22 36.39 -9.95
N SER A 405 19.68 35.20 -10.23
CA SER A 405 20.38 34.19 -11.04
C SER A 405 20.60 34.66 -12.48
N SER A 406 19.68 35.45 -13.05
CA SER A 406 19.82 35.96 -14.43
C SER A 406 20.82 37.12 -14.57
N MET A 407 21.04 37.90 -13.51
CA MET A 407 21.95 39.05 -13.53
C MET A 407 23.44 38.68 -13.56
N GLY A 408 23.80 37.40 -13.71
CA GLY A 408 25.18 36.99 -13.94
C GLY A 408 26.11 37.27 -12.76
N PHE A 409 25.58 37.55 -11.56
CA PHE A 409 26.32 37.42 -10.32
C PHE A 409 26.55 35.92 -10.05
N HIS A 410 27.33 35.28 -10.93
CA HIS A 410 28.24 34.26 -10.47
C HIS A 410 28.99 34.92 -9.33
N ALA A 411 28.78 34.42 -8.10
CA ALA A 411 29.65 34.76 -7.00
C ALA A 411 31.06 34.42 -7.46
N SER A 412 31.77 35.42 -7.98
CA SER A 412 33.18 35.32 -8.30
C SER A 412 33.81 34.87 -6.99
N PRO A 413 34.42 33.67 -6.94
CA PRO A 413 35.10 33.23 -5.74
C PRO A 413 36.27 34.19 -5.59
N ARG A 414 36.08 35.23 -4.77
CA ARG A 414 37.14 36.17 -4.45
C ARG A 414 38.25 35.34 -3.83
N ALA A 415 39.31 35.18 -4.60
CA ALA A 415 40.51 34.46 -4.28
C ALA A 415 41.01 34.86 -2.88
N ARG A 416 40.85 33.96 -1.91
CA ARG A 416 41.91 33.75 -0.93
C ARG A 416 42.85 32.74 -1.56
N SER A 417 44.01 33.27 -1.94
CA SER A 417 45.19 32.54 -2.38
C SER A 417 45.46 31.31 -1.52
N GLY A 418 45.59 30.14 -2.15
CA GLY A 418 46.22 28.99 -1.52
C GLY A 418 45.71 27.64 -2.02
N VAL A 419 46.40 27.12 -3.04
CA VAL A 419 46.52 25.70 -3.39
C VAL A 419 45.40 25.09 -4.25
N LYS A 420 45.87 24.50 -5.36
CA LYS A 420 45.18 23.71 -6.38
C LYS A 420 44.21 22.70 -5.75
N ASN A 421 42.94 22.70 -6.16
CA ASN A 421 42.06 21.56 -5.95
C ASN A 421 40.79 21.59 -6.82
N THR A 422 40.96 21.53 -8.14
CA THR A 422 39.88 21.16 -9.06
C THR A 422 39.54 19.66 -9.02
N GLU A 423 40.39 18.82 -8.42
CA GLU A 423 40.06 17.43 -8.10
C GLU A 423 39.16 17.32 -6.85
N SER A 424 39.11 18.32 -5.98
CA SER A 424 38.40 18.24 -4.68
C SER A 424 36.87 18.25 -4.80
N ILE A 425 36.27 18.88 -5.82
CA ILE A 425 34.79 18.92 -5.93
C ILE A 425 34.25 17.61 -6.53
N ALA A 426 34.98 17.00 -7.46
CA ALA A 426 34.67 15.65 -7.94
C ALA A 426 34.93 14.61 -6.84
N LEU A 427 36.03 14.76 -6.08
CA LEU A 427 36.31 13.91 -4.92
C LEU A 427 35.30 14.15 -3.78
N HIS A 428 34.78 15.35 -3.59
CA HIS A 428 33.79 15.67 -2.54
C HIS A 428 32.40 15.14 -2.91
N ASN A 429 31.99 15.21 -4.18
CA ASN A 429 30.73 14.60 -4.62
C ASN A 429 30.82 13.06 -4.66
N MET A 430 31.99 12.51 -5.02
CA MET A 430 32.26 11.07 -4.95
C MET A 430 32.43 10.58 -3.51
N MET A 431 33.04 11.38 -2.62
CA MET A 431 33.12 11.10 -1.18
C MET A 431 31.78 11.30 -0.49
N CYS A 432 30.93 12.25 -0.87
CA CYS A 432 29.59 12.38 -0.30
C CYS A 432 28.68 11.22 -0.70
N SER A 433 28.77 10.69 -1.92
CA SER A 433 28.01 9.47 -2.28
C SER A 433 28.60 8.21 -1.63
N THR A 434 29.92 8.13 -1.48
CA THR A 434 30.60 7.01 -0.81
C THR A 434 30.37 7.06 0.71
N VAL A 435 30.43 8.23 1.34
CA VAL A 435 30.14 8.46 2.76
C VAL A 435 28.66 8.29 3.04
N ALA A 436 27.75 8.70 2.14
CA ALA A 436 26.33 8.38 2.28
C ALA A 436 26.07 6.87 2.17
N SER A 437 26.75 6.16 1.26
CA SER A 437 26.69 4.70 1.13
C SER A 437 27.28 3.99 2.35
N GLU A 438 28.42 4.44 2.89
CA GLU A 438 29.03 3.89 4.10
C GLU A 438 28.24 4.23 5.37
N LEU A 439 27.63 5.43 5.46
CA LEU A 439 26.70 5.78 6.53
C LEU A 439 25.42 4.95 6.45
N LEU A 440 24.93 4.64 5.25
CA LEU A 440 23.81 3.72 5.06
C LEU A 440 24.16 2.30 5.52
N LYS A 441 25.38 1.82 5.21
CA LYS A 441 25.91 0.55 5.72
C LYS A 441 26.06 0.56 7.24
N ILE A 442 26.55 1.66 7.83
CA ILE A 442 26.66 1.81 9.29
C ILE A 442 25.28 1.83 9.95
N VAL A 443 24.31 2.57 9.39
CA VAL A 443 22.91 2.60 9.88
C VAL A 443 22.26 1.21 9.76
N MET A 444 22.54 0.48 8.68
CA MET A 444 22.11 -0.92 8.54
C MET A 444 22.77 -1.85 9.55
N VAL A 445 24.08 -1.70 9.80
CA VAL A 445 24.81 -2.50 10.79
C VAL A 445 24.33 -2.18 12.21
N VAL A 446 24.06 -0.92 12.55
CA VAL A 446 23.48 -0.51 13.83
C VAL A 446 22.07 -1.10 13.99
N SER A 447 21.24 -1.05 12.95
CA SER A 447 19.92 -1.69 12.96
C SER A 447 19.99 -3.23 13.07
N LEU A 448 21.03 -3.84 12.50
CA LEU A 448 21.31 -5.28 12.62
C LEU A 448 21.78 -5.64 14.04
N ILE A 449 22.60 -4.79 14.65
CA ILE A 449 23.08 -4.95 16.03
C ILE A 449 21.91 -4.78 17.00
N ASP A 450 21.05 -3.78 16.83
CA ASP A 450 19.85 -3.60 17.65
C ASP A 450 18.89 -4.80 17.53
N MET A 451 18.66 -5.32 16.32
CA MET A 451 17.86 -6.53 16.11
C MET A 451 18.49 -7.78 16.73
N CYS A 452 19.81 -7.95 16.60
CA CYS A 452 20.53 -9.06 17.23
C CYS A 452 20.51 -8.95 18.76
N ILE A 453 20.63 -7.75 19.32
CA ILE A 453 20.50 -7.48 20.75
C ILE A 453 19.07 -7.79 21.21
N GLU A 454 18.03 -7.38 20.48
CA GLU A 454 16.63 -7.71 20.80
C GLU A 454 16.37 -9.22 20.76
N ILE A 455 16.93 -9.94 19.78
CA ILE A 455 16.80 -11.40 19.66
C ILE A 455 17.56 -12.08 20.81
N LEU A 456 18.79 -11.66 21.10
CA LEU A 456 19.61 -12.23 22.17
C LEU A 456 18.98 -11.95 23.55
N MET A 457 18.47 -10.73 23.76
CA MET A 457 17.76 -10.35 24.99
C MET A 457 16.44 -11.09 25.11
N SER A 458 15.69 -11.29 24.03
CA SER A 458 14.48 -12.12 24.03
C SER A 458 14.80 -13.58 24.38
N PHE A 459 15.89 -14.13 23.84
CA PHE A 459 16.34 -15.49 24.11
C PHE A 459 16.82 -15.67 25.57
N LEU A 460 17.58 -14.69 26.10
CA LEU A 460 18.05 -14.68 27.49
C LEU A 460 16.89 -14.46 28.48
N LEU A 461 15.96 -13.56 28.18
CA LEU A 461 14.78 -13.31 29.02
C LEU A 461 13.84 -14.53 29.07
N SER A 462 13.71 -15.26 27.95
CA SER A 462 12.95 -16.51 27.88
C SER A 462 13.57 -17.63 28.75
N PHE A 463 14.88 -17.59 28.96
CA PHE A 463 15.62 -18.59 29.76
C PHE A 463 15.65 -18.24 31.26
N VAL A 464 15.68 -16.96 31.60
CA VAL A 464 15.84 -16.49 32.99
C VAL A 464 14.50 -16.19 33.66
N PHE A 465 13.47 -15.76 32.93
CA PHE A 465 12.17 -15.36 33.51
C PHE A 465 10.97 -15.84 32.70
N PRO A 466 10.60 -17.14 32.78
CA PRO A 466 9.49 -17.69 32.00
C PRO A 466 8.08 -17.18 32.36
N LYS A 467 7.93 -16.18 33.25
CA LYS A 467 6.63 -15.74 33.79
C LYS A 467 6.29 -14.25 33.69
N HIS A 468 7.11 -13.38 33.10
CA HIS A 468 6.74 -11.97 32.94
C HIS A 468 7.18 -11.41 31.58
N HIS A 469 6.31 -11.54 30.58
CA HIS A 469 6.41 -10.83 29.32
C HIS A 469 5.29 -9.80 29.24
N HIS A 470 5.58 -8.52 29.48
CA HIS A 470 4.94 -7.38 28.79
C HIS A 470 5.56 -6.06 29.29
N ALA A 471 6.45 -5.47 28.48
CA ALA A 471 6.61 -4.04 28.21
C ALA A 471 8.06 -3.74 27.79
N PHE A 472 8.21 -2.68 26.97
CA PHE A 472 9.42 -2.09 26.37
C PHE A 472 9.80 -2.57 24.96
N PHE A 473 9.51 -1.72 23.96
CA PHE A 473 10.50 -0.89 23.24
C PHE A 473 9.80 0.10 22.29
N SER A 474 10.33 1.32 22.22
CA SER A 474 9.99 2.37 21.23
C SER A 474 11.19 3.31 21.13
N THR A 475 11.85 3.39 19.97
CA THR A 475 12.25 4.66 19.32
C THR A 475 13.07 4.42 18.04
N SER A 476 12.55 4.88 16.90
CA SER A 476 13.29 5.52 15.80
C SER A 476 12.28 6.08 14.78
N THR A 477 12.06 7.40 14.82
CA THR A 477 10.89 8.05 14.18
C THR A 477 11.16 8.52 12.75
N THR A 478 12.38 8.94 12.40
CA THR A 478 12.66 9.61 11.12
C THR A 478 12.79 8.65 9.94
N ALA A 479 13.57 7.57 10.06
CA ALA A 479 13.69 6.56 8.99
C ALA A 479 12.36 5.85 8.67
N THR A 480 11.56 5.58 9.71
CA THR A 480 10.25 4.94 9.59
C THR A 480 9.26 5.81 8.80
N THR A 481 9.38 7.13 8.89
CA THR A 481 8.43 8.07 8.28
C THR A 481 8.67 8.26 6.77
N LEU A 482 9.94 8.32 6.33
CA LEU A 482 10.28 8.44 4.91
C LEU A 482 9.90 7.18 4.11
N THR A 483 10.20 5.99 4.64
CA THR A 483 9.78 4.73 4.01
C THR A 483 8.25 4.65 3.93
N GLN A 484 7.53 5.14 4.94
CA GLN A 484 6.07 5.12 4.99
C GLN A 484 5.41 6.09 3.98
N ALA A 485 5.98 7.28 3.78
CA ALA A 485 5.47 8.26 2.81
C ALA A 485 5.54 7.72 1.37
N CYS A 486 6.70 7.18 1.00
CA CYS A 486 6.91 6.49 -0.27
C CYS A 486 5.98 5.27 -0.41
N TYR A 487 5.68 4.61 0.70
CA TYR A 487 4.88 3.41 0.77
C TYR A 487 3.38 3.64 0.51
N GLU A 488 2.76 4.59 1.20
CA GLU A 488 1.34 4.93 1.00
C GLU A 488 1.08 5.49 -0.40
N SER A 489 2.06 6.25 -0.91
CA SER A 489 2.12 6.72 -2.29
C SER A 489 2.10 5.56 -3.30
N LEU A 490 2.93 4.54 -3.11
CA LEU A 490 3.04 3.38 -4.01
C LEU A 490 1.78 2.51 -4.02
N LEU A 491 1.24 2.16 -2.85
CA LEU A 491 0.03 1.36 -2.72
C LEU A 491 -1.12 1.92 -3.56
N PHE A 492 -1.27 3.23 -3.50
CA PHE A 492 -2.38 3.91 -4.12
C PHE A 492 -2.15 4.18 -5.60
N THR A 493 -0.92 4.52 -6.02
CA THR A 493 -0.56 4.60 -7.45
C THR A 493 -0.83 3.27 -8.16
N LEU A 494 -0.61 2.13 -7.49
CA LEU A 494 -0.93 0.81 -8.05
C LEU A 494 -2.44 0.54 -8.09
N ALA A 495 -3.20 0.93 -7.05
CA ALA A 495 -4.66 0.80 -7.02
C ALA A 495 -5.37 1.65 -8.09
N THR A 496 -4.90 2.87 -8.31
CA THR A 496 -5.52 3.85 -9.23
C THR A 496 -4.95 3.79 -10.65
N GLY A 497 -3.65 3.52 -10.81
CA GLY A 497 -2.99 3.38 -12.10
C GLY A 497 -3.49 2.18 -12.90
N SER A 498 -3.76 1.05 -12.22
CA SER A 498 -4.38 -0.13 -12.84
C SER A 498 -5.80 0.18 -13.35
N GLN A 499 -6.60 0.97 -12.62
CA GLN A 499 -7.94 1.36 -13.06
C GLN A 499 -7.93 2.37 -14.22
N LEU A 500 -7.04 3.39 -14.18
CA LEU A 500 -6.91 4.40 -15.24
C LEU A 500 -6.47 3.81 -16.59
N TYR A 501 -5.51 2.87 -16.57
CA TYR A 501 -5.03 2.15 -17.76
C TYR A 501 -6.16 1.40 -18.49
N HIS A 502 -7.15 0.89 -17.76
CA HIS A 502 -8.28 0.16 -18.35
C HIS A 502 -9.45 1.06 -18.78
N THR A 503 -9.73 2.18 -18.10
CA THR A 503 -10.68 3.18 -18.64
C THR A 503 -10.20 3.75 -19.97
N GLN A 504 -8.88 3.88 -20.19
CA GLN A 504 -8.33 4.24 -21.50
C GLN A 504 -8.49 3.13 -22.55
N ASN A 505 -8.38 1.86 -22.17
CA ASN A 505 -8.59 0.72 -23.10
C ASN A 505 -10.08 0.43 -23.39
N ALA A 506 -11.00 0.73 -22.45
CA ALA A 506 -12.44 0.59 -22.64
C ALA A 506 -13.07 1.72 -23.48
N MET A 507 -12.34 2.83 -23.69
CA MET A 507 -12.75 3.95 -24.53
C MET A 507 -12.17 3.91 -25.96
N GLN A 508 -11.59 2.79 -26.40
CA GLN A 508 -11.30 2.63 -27.83
C GLN A 508 -12.62 2.55 -28.62
N PRO A 509 -12.84 3.41 -29.63
CA PRO A 509 -14.05 3.33 -30.44
C PRO A 509 -14.07 1.97 -31.16
N MET A 510 -15.16 1.22 -31.00
CA MET A 510 -15.42 0.04 -31.84
C MET A 510 -15.28 0.46 -33.30
N GLN A 511 -14.33 -0.14 -34.02
CA GLN A 511 -14.26 0.03 -35.46
C GLN A 511 -15.56 -0.48 -36.08
N PRO A 512 -16.19 0.29 -36.98
CA PRO A 512 -17.36 -0.19 -37.70
C PRO A 512 -16.99 -1.46 -38.49
N PRO A 513 -17.89 -2.44 -38.59
CA PRO A 513 -17.61 -3.66 -39.32
C PRO A 513 -17.30 -3.35 -40.78
N HIS A 514 -16.23 -3.95 -41.30
CA HIS A 514 -15.88 -3.87 -42.71
C HIS A 514 -17.05 -4.37 -43.57
N PRO A 515 -17.53 -3.57 -44.55
CA PRO A 515 -18.54 -4.02 -45.49
C PRO A 515 -17.86 -4.88 -46.55
N GLY A 516 -17.85 -6.20 -46.36
CA GLY A 516 -17.31 -7.09 -47.38
C GLY A 516 -16.94 -8.49 -46.89
N ALA A 517 -17.91 -9.26 -46.39
CA ALA A 517 -17.80 -10.71 -46.31
C ALA A 517 -19.19 -11.35 -46.23
N TYR A 518 -19.94 -11.26 -47.32
CA TYR A 518 -20.91 -12.30 -47.67
C TYR A 518 -20.41 -12.96 -48.95
N LYS A 519 -19.83 -14.14 -48.80
CA LYS A 519 -19.93 -15.28 -49.73
C LYS A 519 -19.70 -16.56 -48.95
#